data_AF-A0A179SDF2-F1
#
_entry.id   AF-A0A179SDF2-F1
#
_cell.length_a   1.000
_cell.length_b   1.000
_cell.length_c   1.000
_cell.angle_alpha   90.00
_cell.angle_beta   90.00
_cell.angle_gamma   90.00
#
_symmetry.space_group_name_H-M   'P 1'
#
loop_
_entity.id
_entity.type
_entity.pdbx_description
1 polymer ?
#
loop_
_entity_poly.entity_id
_entity_poly.type
_entity_poly.pdbx_seq_one_letter_code
_entity_poly.pdbx_strand_id
1 'polypeptide(L)'
;MMRTCALGLTLLAAVPAAAAEADRFPQASDRWLYDVHQLAGPGRQRFSRVDAVPGSSGSWRVTITCGTISTHTGRETTELAARGEASRGRMIAIGGGWDVPRPGGSFLIDERSESRESTFTDKRCASGPGNISSGD
;
A
#
# COMPACT_ATOMS: atom_id res chain seq x y z
N MET A 1 45.38 -49.92 -11.53
CA MET A 1 45.03 -48.49 -11.73
C MET A 1 43.53 -48.39 -11.91
N MET A 2 42.78 -48.08 -10.85
CA MET A 2 41.31 -48.00 -10.89
C MET A 2 40.89 -46.56 -10.61
N ARG A 3 40.38 -45.90 -11.67
CA ARG A 3 39.85 -44.54 -11.67
C ARG A 3 38.52 -44.53 -10.92
N THR A 4 38.44 -43.77 -9.82
CA THR A 4 37.18 -43.50 -9.13
C THR A 4 36.78 -42.06 -9.43
N CYS A 5 35.84 -41.89 -10.38
CA CYS A 5 35.14 -40.62 -10.60
C CYS A 5 33.98 -40.54 -9.61
N ALA A 6 34.14 -39.79 -8.52
CA ALA A 6 33.03 -39.47 -7.63
C ALA A 6 32.34 -38.20 -8.16
N LEU A 7 31.08 -38.36 -8.55
CA LEU A 7 30.18 -37.31 -9.01
C LEU A 7 29.99 -36.23 -7.94
N GLY A 8 30.17 -34.98 -8.34
CA GLY A 8 29.79 -33.81 -7.56
C GLY A 8 28.27 -33.68 -7.51
N LEU A 9 27.70 -33.77 -6.30
CA LEU A 9 26.29 -33.49 -6.01
C LEU A 9 26.14 -31.97 -5.84
N THR A 10 25.65 -31.27 -6.85
CA THR A 10 25.23 -29.86 -6.74
C THR A 10 23.88 -29.81 -6.03
N LEU A 11 23.88 -29.44 -4.75
CA LEU A 11 22.65 -29.06 -4.03
C LEU A 11 22.09 -27.77 -4.64
N LEU A 12 20.99 -27.86 -5.39
CA LEU A 12 20.13 -26.70 -5.66
C LEU A 12 19.44 -26.31 -4.34
N ALA A 13 19.94 -25.24 -3.72
CA ALA A 13 19.28 -24.62 -2.58
C ALA A 13 17.93 -24.04 -3.03
N ALA A 14 16.84 -24.66 -2.59
CA ALA A 14 15.50 -24.09 -2.68
C ALA A 14 15.45 -22.87 -1.74
N VAL A 15 15.46 -21.67 -2.29
CA VAL A 15 15.26 -20.43 -1.51
C VAL A 15 13.81 -20.41 -1.02
N PRO A 16 13.55 -20.35 0.30
CA PRO A 16 12.19 -20.35 0.81
C PRO A 16 11.52 -19.00 0.51
N ALA A 17 10.25 -19.06 0.07
CA ALA A 17 9.42 -17.89 -0.26
C ALA A 17 9.31 -16.83 0.86
N ALA A 18 9.67 -17.18 2.10
CA ALA A 18 9.73 -16.27 3.24
C ALA A 18 10.72 -15.11 3.07
N ALA A 19 11.79 -15.28 2.27
CA ALA A 19 12.75 -14.21 2.01
C ALA A 19 12.13 -13.05 1.19
N ALA A 20 11.15 -13.33 0.34
CA ALA A 20 10.52 -12.33 -0.53
C ALA A 20 9.54 -11.38 0.20
N GLU A 21 9.21 -11.66 1.47
CA GLU A 21 8.38 -10.78 2.32
C GLU A 21 9.22 -9.78 3.12
N ALA A 22 10.42 -10.17 3.55
CA ALA A 22 11.30 -9.34 4.38
C ALA A 22 11.83 -8.08 3.66
N ASP A 23 11.92 -8.11 2.33
CA ASP A 23 12.43 -6.99 1.53
C ASP A 23 11.32 -6.04 1.02
N ARG A 24 10.04 -6.34 1.27
CA ARG A 24 8.93 -5.53 0.75
C ARG A 24 8.56 -4.38 1.68
N PHE A 25 9.05 -3.19 1.36
CA PHE A 25 8.56 -1.97 2.00
C PHE A 25 7.07 -1.74 1.66
N PRO A 26 6.24 -1.36 2.65
CA PRO A 26 6.52 -1.19 4.09
C PRO A 26 6.50 -2.51 4.88
N GLN A 27 7.38 -2.69 5.86
CA GLN A 27 7.27 -3.74 6.87
C GLN A 27 6.24 -3.36 7.95
N ALA A 28 5.73 -4.32 8.71
CA ALA A 28 4.70 -4.07 9.73
C ALA A 28 5.16 -3.14 10.87
N SER A 29 6.48 -3.04 11.07
CA SER A 29 7.12 -2.09 11.99
C SER A 29 7.26 -0.68 11.42
N ASP A 30 7.02 -0.49 10.12
CA ASP A 30 7.27 0.76 9.44
C ASP A 30 6.06 1.69 9.55
N ARG A 31 6.35 2.98 9.65
CA ARG A 31 5.40 4.02 9.24
C ARG A 31 5.44 4.13 7.73
N TRP A 32 4.31 4.42 7.11
CA TRP A 32 4.28 4.76 5.70
C TRP A 32 3.14 5.70 5.33
N LEU A 33 3.33 6.40 4.21
CA LEU A 33 2.36 7.24 3.55
C LEU A 33 2.07 6.68 2.17
N TYR A 34 0.79 6.63 1.80
CA TYR A 34 0.38 6.44 0.41
C TYR A 34 -0.35 7.68 -0.07
N ASP A 35 -0.03 8.15 -1.27
CA ASP A 35 -0.65 9.31 -1.90
C ASP A 35 -0.98 9.03 -3.37
N VAL A 36 -2.24 9.29 -3.75
CA VAL A 36 -2.74 9.11 -5.12
C VAL A 36 -3.62 10.29 -5.52
N HIS A 37 -3.37 10.79 -6.73
CA HIS A 37 -4.11 11.90 -7.31
C HIS A 37 -4.75 11.47 -8.64
N GLN A 38 -5.97 11.94 -8.91
CA GLN A 38 -6.70 11.67 -10.15
C GLN A 38 -7.41 12.94 -10.63
N LEU A 39 -7.53 13.14 -11.95
CA LEU A 39 -8.32 14.25 -12.48
C LEU A 39 -9.79 14.15 -12.05
N ALA A 40 -10.37 15.26 -11.62
CA ALA A 40 -11.74 15.36 -11.12
C ALA A 40 -12.58 16.41 -11.86
N GLY A 41 -12.23 16.68 -13.12
CA GLY A 41 -12.82 17.70 -13.98
C GLY A 41 -11.91 18.92 -14.19
N PRO A 42 -12.38 19.94 -14.92
CA PRO A 42 -11.60 21.14 -15.21
C PRO A 42 -11.13 21.82 -13.92
N GLY A 43 -9.82 22.09 -13.81
CA GLY A 43 -9.24 22.84 -12.70
C GLY A 43 -9.17 22.08 -11.36
N ARG A 44 -9.48 20.78 -11.33
CA ARG A 44 -9.61 19.99 -10.09
C ARG A 44 -8.96 18.61 -10.20
N GLN A 45 -8.26 18.23 -9.14
CA GLN A 45 -7.85 16.85 -8.87
C GLN A 45 -8.58 16.32 -7.64
N ARG A 46 -8.84 15.02 -7.60
CA ARG A 46 -9.19 14.28 -6.40
C ARG A 46 -7.92 13.66 -5.84
N PHE A 47 -7.83 13.55 -4.53
CA PHE A 47 -6.74 12.87 -3.86
C PHE A 47 -7.24 11.84 -2.84
N SER A 48 -6.41 10.85 -2.58
CA SER A 48 -6.51 9.97 -1.41
C SER A 48 -5.13 9.86 -0.78
N ARG A 49 -5.12 9.90 0.55
CA ARG A 49 -3.91 9.78 1.36
C ARG A 49 -4.15 8.76 2.45
N VAL A 50 -3.22 7.83 2.65
CA VAL A 50 -3.23 6.89 3.76
C VAL A 50 -1.97 7.16 4.59
N ASP A 51 -2.15 7.61 5.83
CA ASP A 51 -1.08 7.66 6.83
C ASP A 51 -1.20 6.42 7.71
N ALA A 52 -0.18 5.58 7.70
CA ALA A 52 -0.16 4.32 8.40
C ALA A 52 0.95 4.29 9.44
N VAL A 53 0.59 3.93 10.67
CA VAL A 53 1.53 3.75 11.78
C VAL A 53 1.45 2.32 12.30
N PRO A 54 2.54 1.77 12.88
CA PRO A 54 2.52 0.44 13.46
C PRO A 54 1.35 0.22 14.42
N GLY A 55 0.65 -0.90 14.20
CA GLY A 55 -0.46 -1.39 15.01
C GLY A 55 -0.07 -2.64 15.79
N SER A 56 -1.08 -3.44 16.16
CA SER A 56 -0.88 -4.73 16.84
C SER A 56 -0.78 -5.88 15.84
N SER A 57 -0.02 -6.93 16.18
CA SER A 57 -0.08 -8.22 15.47
C SER A 57 0.18 -8.13 13.95
N GLY A 58 1.11 -7.28 13.52
CA GLY A 58 1.48 -7.16 12.12
C GLY A 58 0.52 -6.29 11.29
N SER A 59 -0.37 -5.52 11.92
CA SER A 59 -1.23 -4.53 11.26
C SER A 59 -0.67 -3.12 11.36
N TRP A 60 -1.28 -2.21 10.60
CA TRP A 60 -1.13 -0.77 10.74
C TRP A 60 -2.45 -0.13 11.14
N ARG A 61 -2.38 0.84 12.05
CA ARG A 61 -3.46 1.80 12.25
C ARG A 61 -3.35 2.84 11.16
N VAL A 62 -4.45 3.14 10.49
CA VAL A 62 -4.46 4.05 9.34
C VAL A 62 -5.38 5.25 9.54
N THR A 63 -4.94 6.39 9.04
CA THR A 63 -5.78 7.57 8.79
C THR A 63 -5.93 7.77 7.29
N ILE A 64 -7.15 7.71 6.80
CA ILE A 64 -7.48 7.91 5.40
C ILE A 64 -8.01 9.33 5.22
N THR A 65 -7.40 10.10 4.34
CA THR A 65 -7.85 11.44 3.97
C THR A 65 -8.19 11.46 2.49
N CYS A 66 -9.40 11.88 2.14
CA CYS A 66 -9.80 12.05 0.75
C CYS A 66 -10.40 13.43 0.53
N GLY A 67 -10.28 13.94 -0.68
CA GLY A 67 -10.82 15.25 -1.01
C GLY A 67 -10.41 15.70 -2.39
N THR A 68 -10.41 17.02 -2.60
CA THR A 68 -10.02 17.62 -3.88
C THR A 68 -8.96 18.70 -3.74
N ILE A 69 -8.21 18.92 -4.82
CA ILE A 69 -7.17 19.93 -4.96
C ILE A 69 -7.55 20.83 -6.12
N SER A 70 -7.54 22.15 -5.91
CA SER A 70 -7.61 23.12 -7.00
C SER A 70 -6.28 23.12 -7.75
N THR A 71 -6.28 22.81 -9.04
CA THR A 71 -5.03 22.84 -9.84
C THR A 71 -4.56 24.25 -10.16
N HIS A 72 -5.40 25.26 -9.92
CA HIS A 72 -5.03 26.68 -10.11
C HIS A 72 -4.30 27.27 -8.90
N THR A 73 -4.66 26.83 -7.69
CA THR A 73 -4.18 27.43 -6.43
C THR A 73 -3.39 26.45 -5.56
N GLY A 74 -3.42 25.15 -5.87
CA GLY A 74 -2.88 24.10 -5.02
C GLY A 74 -3.68 23.85 -3.74
N ARG A 75 -4.81 24.55 -3.54
CA ARG A 75 -5.58 24.44 -2.29
C ARG A 75 -6.29 23.09 -2.19
N GLU A 76 -6.02 22.38 -1.11
CA GLU A 76 -6.73 21.15 -0.75
C GLU A 76 -8.05 21.45 -0.02
N THR A 77 -9.06 20.61 -0.26
CA THR A 77 -10.33 20.58 0.46
C THR A 77 -10.61 19.14 0.86
N THR A 78 -10.55 18.85 2.16
CA THR A 78 -10.84 17.53 2.72
C THR A 78 -12.35 17.26 2.73
N GLU A 79 -12.75 16.13 2.15
CA GLU A 79 -14.13 15.66 2.10
C GLU A 79 -14.37 14.41 2.98
N LEU A 80 -13.30 13.71 3.33
CA LEU A 80 -13.28 12.56 4.23
C LEU A 80 -11.99 12.57 5.05
N ALA A 81 -12.12 12.38 6.36
CA ALA A 81 -11.06 11.96 7.25
C ALA A 81 -11.58 10.77 8.05
N ALA A 82 -10.97 9.60 7.89
CA ALA A 82 -11.41 8.34 8.46
C ALA A 82 -10.26 7.64 9.18
N ARG A 83 -10.60 6.79 10.15
CA ARG A 83 -9.64 5.97 10.90
C ARG A 83 -9.98 4.51 10.75
N GLY A 84 -8.96 3.67 10.57
CA GLY A 84 -9.13 2.26 10.27
C GLY A 84 -7.89 1.44 10.56
N GLU A 85 -7.90 0.22 10.04
CA GLU A 85 -6.78 -0.72 10.11
C GLU A 85 -6.41 -1.19 8.70
N ALA A 86 -5.13 -1.52 8.51
CA ALA A 86 -4.63 -2.14 7.30
C ALA A 86 -3.67 -3.28 7.64
N SER A 87 -3.54 -4.22 6.72
CA SER A 87 -2.57 -5.31 6.82
C SER A 87 -2.22 -5.84 5.44
N ARG A 88 -1.18 -6.69 5.37
CA ARG A 88 -1.04 -7.59 4.23
C ARG A 88 -1.90 -8.83 4.45
N GLY A 89 -2.63 -9.20 3.41
CA GLY A 89 -3.37 -10.45 3.36
C GLY A 89 -2.58 -11.53 2.64
N ARG A 90 -3.27 -12.54 2.12
CA ARG A 90 -2.65 -13.60 1.28
C ARG A 90 -2.27 -13.11 -0.12
N MET A 91 -2.77 -11.95 -0.54
CA MET A 91 -2.45 -11.34 -1.83
C MET A 91 -1.21 -10.45 -1.71
N ILE A 92 -0.52 -10.22 -2.82
CA ILE A 92 0.62 -9.27 -2.93
C ILE A 92 0.06 -7.85 -2.98
N ALA A 93 -0.58 -7.42 -1.90
CA ALA A 93 -1.25 -6.14 -1.75
C ALA A 93 -1.40 -5.74 -0.28
N ILE A 94 -1.46 -4.43 -0.04
CA ILE A 94 -1.86 -3.86 1.25
C ILE A 94 -3.35 -3.56 1.17
N GLY A 95 -4.13 -4.13 2.08
CA GLY A 95 -5.57 -3.88 2.18
C GLY A 95 -5.90 -3.23 3.52
N GLY A 96 -6.91 -2.37 3.53
CA GLY A 96 -7.40 -1.78 4.76
C GLY A 96 -8.85 -1.32 4.68
N GLY A 97 -9.41 -1.00 5.83
CA GLY A 97 -10.80 -0.59 5.96
C GLY A 97 -11.00 0.34 7.14
N TRP A 98 -12.10 1.10 7.08
CA TRP A 98 -12.51 2.01 8.15
C TRP A 98 -14.01 1.96 8.36
N ASP A 99 -14.43 2.22 9.60
CA ASP A 99 -15.84 2.28 9.97
C ASP A 99 -16.32 3.64 10.47
N VAL A 100 -15.41 4.60 10.64
CA VAL A 100 -15.71 5.95 11.12
C VAL A 100 -15.14 6.94 10.09
N PRO A 101 -15.92 7.95 9.64
CA PRO A 101 -17.24 8.35 10.13
C PRO A 101 -18.42 7.56 9.58
N ARG A 102 -18.20 6.61 8.66
CA ARG A 102 -19.24 5.70 8.15
C ARG A 102 -18.67 4.29 7.97
N PRO A 103 -19.45 3.23 8.28
CA PRO A 103 -19.03 1.85 8.11
C PRO A 103 -18.79 1.47 6.65
N GLY A 104 -17.89 0.50 6.44
CA GLY A 104 -17.75 -0.20 5.16
C GLY A 104 -16.91 0.49 4.09
N GLY A 105 -16.08 1.47 4.47
CA GLY A 105 -15.07 2.01 3.56
C GLY A 105 -13.83 1.13 3.53
N SER A 106 -13.21 0.97 2.36
CA SER A 106 -12.02 0.13 2.19
C SER A 106 -11.11 0.61 1.07
N PHE A 107 -9.88 0.13 1.12
CA PHE A 107 -8.90 0.32 0.06
C PHE A 107 -8.04 -0.93 -0.16
N LEU A 108 -7.46 -1.00 -1.35
CA LEU A 108 -6.45 -1.97 -1.73
C LEU A 108 -5.34 -1.23 -2.48
N ILE A 109 -4.08 -1.51 -2.18
CA ILE A 109 -2.89 -1.04 -2.91
C ILE A 109 -2.16 -2.27 -3.43
N ASP A 110 -2.10 -2.43 -4.75
CA ASP A 110 -1.40 -3.52 -5.42
C ASP A 110 0.12 -3.30 -5.32
N GLU A 111 0.84 -4.30 -4.79
CA GLU A 111 2.29 -4.24 -4.64
C GLU A 111 3.05 -4.98 -5.77
N ARG A 112 2.34 -5.47 -6.79
CA ARG A 112 2.95 -6.14 -7.95
C ARG A 112 3.49 -5.16 -8.99
N SER A 113 2.89 -3.97 -9.09
CA SER A 113 3.35 -2.90 -9.97
C SER A 113 4.23 -1.91 -9.23
N GLU A 114 5.19 -1.32 -9.94
CA GLU A 114 5.99 -0.20 -9.42
C GLU A 114 5.13 1.03 -9.15
N SER A 115 4.06 1.21 -9.93
CA SER A 115 3.13 2.33 -9.83
C SER A 115 2.13 2.22 -8.67
N ARG A 116 2.19 1.12 -7.90
CA ARG A 116 1.37 0.86 -6.70
C ARG A 116 -0.10 1.24 -6.89
N GLU A 117 -0.75 0.58 -7.83
CA GLU A 117 -2.13 0.92 -8.20
C GLU A 117 -3.09 0.68 -7.04
N SER A 118 -3.94 1.67 -6.72
CA SER A 118 -4.91 1.58 -5.63
C SER A 118 -6.35 1.60 -6.11
N THR A 119 -7.21 1.00 -5.29
CA THR A 119 -8.67 1.10 -5.39
C THR A 119 -9.22 1.50 -4.03
N PHE A 120 -10.05 2.53 -3.99
CA PHE A 120 -10.80 2.98 -2.81
C PHE A 120 -12.31 2.84 -3.09
N THR A 121 -13.07 2.34 -2.13
CA THR A 121 -14.52 2.13 -2.31
C THR A 121 -15.37 3.39 -2.10
N ASP A 122 -14.86 4.38 -1.36
CA ASP A 122 -15.55 5.65 -1.17
C ASP A 122 -15.32 6.59 -2.36
N LYS A 123 -16.41 7.03 -3.00
CA LYS A 123 -16.38 7.90 -4.18
C LYS A 123 -15.69 9.26 -3.99
N ARG A 124 -15.47 9.69 -2.74
CA ARG A 124 -14.71 10.91 -2.42
C ARG A 124 -13.21 10.72 -2.57
N CYS A 125 -12.74 9.47 -2.62
CA CYS A 125 -11.35 9.08 -2.75
C CYS A 125 -10.95 8.91 -4.23
N ALA A 126 -9.74 9.34 -4.56
CA ALA A 126 -9.07 8.97 -5.81
C ALA A 126 -8.63 7.49 -5.76
N SER A 127 -8.61 6.85 -6.92
CA SER A 127 -8.03 5.52 -7.13
C SER A 127 -7.09 5.60 -8.34
N GLY A 128 -6.15 4.66 -8.44
CA GLY A 128 -5.18 4.57 -9.53
C GLY A 128 -3.73 4.54 -9.05
N PRO A 129 -2.77 4.82 -9.96
CA PRO A 129 -1.34 4.84 -9.66
C PRO A 129 -0.99 5.87 -8.57
N GLY A 130 -0.19 5.46 -7.59
CA GLY A 130 0.21 6.32 -6.49
C GLY A 130 1.60 5.99 -5.97
N ASN A 131 2.03 6.74 -4.95
CA ASN A 131 3.35 6.58 -4.35
C ASN A 131 3.22 6.10 -2.91
N ILE A 132 4.12 5.20 -2.52
CA ILE A 132 4.28 4.78 -1.12
C ILE A 132 5.65 5.22 -0.60
N SER A 133 5.72 5.82 0.58
CA SER A 133 6.95 6.32 1.19
C SER A 133 6.95 6.14 2.72
N SER A 134 8.09 6.29 3.39
CA SER A 134 8.20 6.17 4.86
C SER A 134 7.61 7.37 5.62
N GLY A 135 7.40 8.50 4.94
CA GLY A 135 6.86 9.72 5.55
C GLY A 135 7.88 10.54 6.36
N ASP A 136 9.17 10.30 6.15
CA ASP A 136 10.30 11.05 6.70
C ASP A 136 10.74 12.21 5.80
#